data_AF-A0A5A9F0R0-F1
#
_entry.id   AF-A0A5A9F0R0-F1
#
_cell.length_a   1.000
_cell.length_b   1.000
_cell.length_c   1.000
_cell.angle_alpha   90.00
_cell.angle_beta   90.00
_cell.angle_gamma   90.00
#
_symmetry.space_group_name_H-M   'P 1'
#
loop_
_entity.id
_entity.type
_entity.pdbx_description
1 polymer ?
#
loop_
_entity_poly.entity_id
_entity_poly.type
_entity_poly.pdbx_seq_one_letter_code
_entity_poly.pdbx_strand_id
1 'polypeptide(L)'
;MDAHDLSLDDNGTIQAIGILADVLDGVEGPGGLDTVLVSKALRQVIATKSQPAFEFASRAFNTLDPSVRRQVAESADEAAHHAVELRGRVGGFLSTAAKKPVPQGPVVGQQPNFITALNLRSRRRPNSPS
;
A
#
# COMPACT_ATOMS: atom_id res chain seq x y z
N MET A 1 31.21 10.54 8.13
CA MET A 1 30.29 9.49 7.65
C MET A 1 29.04 9.62 8.49
N ASP A 2 28.25 10.61 8.13
CA ASP A 2 27.07 11.02 8.86
C ASP A 2 26.03 9.91 8.74
N ALA A 3 25.64 9.34 9.88
CA ALA A 3 24.46 8.50 9.95
C ALA A 3 23.33 9.34 9.35
N HIS A 4 22.86 8.99 8.16
CA HIS A 4 21.70 9.63 7.58
C HIS A 4 20.59 9.54 8.62
N ASP A 5 20.26 10.69 9.19
CA ASP A 5 19.08 10.86 10.03
C ASP A 5 17.93 10.47 9.12
N LEU A 6 17.46 9.22 9.28
CA LEU A 6 16.42 8.62 8.45
C LEU A 6 15.13 9.36 8.78
N SER A 7 14.98 10.52 8.16
CA SER A 7 13.86 11.40 8.38
C SER A 7 12.61 10.73 7.80
N LEU A 8 11.66 10.39 8.67
CA LEU A 8 10.37 9.80 8.25
C LEU A 8 9.48 10.79 7.47
N ASP A 9 9.91 12.03 7.34
CA ASP A 9 9.37 13.05 6.43
C ASP A 9 9.94 12.97 5.01
N ASP A 10 11.06 12.27 4.80
CA ASP A 10 11.60 12.05 3.46
C ASP A 10 10.76 11.03 2.69
N ASN A 11 10.37 11.42 1.47
CA ASN A 11 9.56 10.57 0.61
C ASN A 11 10.32 9.31 0.15
N GLY A 12 11.65 9.38 0.02
CA GLY A 12 12.47 8.22 -0.30
C GLY A 12 12.47 7.20 0.82
N THR A 13 12.63 7.66 2.06
CA THR A 13 12.59 6.82 3.26
C THR A 13 11.23 6.13 3.43
N ILE A 14 10.12 6.87 3.27
CA ILE A 14 8.77 6.27 3.32
C ILE A 14 8.55 5.25 2.19
N GLN A 15 9.06 5.52 0.99
CA GLN A 15 8.96 4.59 -0.13
C GLN A 15 9.75 3.30 0.14
N ALA A 16 10.98 3.42 0.67
CA ALA A 16 11.82 2.28 1.03
C ALA A 16 11.17 1.41 2.12
N ILE A 17 10.59 2.03 3.15
CA ILE A 17 9.81 1.34 4.20
C ILE A 17 8.61 0.61 3.58
N GLY A 18 7.93 1.22 2.60
CA GLY A 18 6.81 0.62 1.88
C GLY A 18 7.20 -0.63 1.09
N ILE A 19 8.31 -0.56 0.35
CA ILE A 19 8.86 -1.71 -0.41
C ILE A 19 9.22 -2.85 0.56
N LEU A 20 9.92 -2.53 1.65
CA LEU A 20 10.31 -3.53 2.65
C LEU A 20 9.08 -4.20 3.28
N ALA A 21 8.03 -3.43 3.60
CA ALA A 21 6.79 -3.97 4.14
C ALA A 21 6.07 -4.88 3.14
N ASP A 22 6.13 -4.59 1.84
CA ASP A 22 5.51 -5.42 0.81
C ASP A 22 6.22 -6.77 0.66
N VAL A 23 7.55 -6.74 0.61
CA VAL A 23 8.37 -7.95 0.56
C VAL A 23 8.17 -8.82 1.80
N LEU A 24 8.14 -8.22 3.00
CA LEU A 24 7.90 -8.95 4.24
C LEU A 24 6.51 -9.61 4.32
N ASP A 25 5.49 -8.98 3.71
CA ASP A 25 4.13 -9.55 3.63
C ASP A 25 4.07 -10.74 2.66
N GLY A 26 4.97 -10.79 1.66
CA GLY A 26 5.06 -11.85 0.66
C GLY A 26 5.96 -13.03 1.02
N VAL A 27 6.64 -13.02 2.18
CA VAL A 27 7.46 -14.16 2.62
C VAL A 27 6.57 -15.29 3.12
N GLU A 28 6.37 -16.31 2.28
CA GLU A 28 5.69 -17.55 2.65
C GLU A 28 6.72 -18.60 3.12
N GLY A 29 6.77 -18.90 4.42
CA GLY A 29 7.73 -19.88 4.98
C GLY A 29 7.76 -19.95 6.51
N PRO A 30 8.59 -20.85 7.10
CA PRO A 30 8.81 -20.88 8.55
C PRO A 30 9.42 -19.56 9.02
N GLY A 31 8.67 -18.80 9.82
CA GLY A 31 8.97 -17.40 10.19
C GLY A 31 8.02 -16.36 9.58
N GLY A 32 7.05 -16.80 8.76
CA GLY A 32 6.09 -15.91 8.08
C GLY A 32 5.18 -15.10 9.01
N LEU A 33 4.90 -15.60 10.22
CA LEU A 33 4.09 -14.85 11.19
C LEU A 33 4.82 -13.59 11.68
N ASP A 34 6.11 -13.73 11.99
CA ASP A 34 6.93 -12.62 12.46
C ASP A 34 7.18 -11.61 11.33
N THR A 35 7.37 -12.07 10.08
CA THR A 35 7.52 -11.17 8.93
C THR A 35 6.24 -10.38 8.66
N VAL A 36 5.06 -11.01 8.77
CA VAL A 36 3.76 -10.32 8.65
C VAL A 36 3.57 -9.30 9.78
N LEU A 37 3.97 -9.61 11.01
CA LEU A 37 3.87 -8.66 12.11
C LEU A 37 4.77 -7.43 11.86
N VAL A 38 6.01 -7.65 11.41
CA VAL A 38 6.92 -6.56 11.04
C VAL A 38 6.37 -5.78 9.84
N SER A 39 5.74 -6.44 8.85
CA SER A 39 5.11 -5.76 7.71
C SER A 39 4.00 -4.81 8.16
N LYS A 40 3.14 -5.22 9.10
CA LYS A 40 2.09 -4.35 9.65
C LYS A 40 2.68 -3.21 10.48
N ALA A 41 3.72 -3.46 11.26
CA ALA A 41 4.41 -2.41 12.02
C ALA A 41 5.02 -1.35 11.08
N LEU A 42 5.68 -1.75 10.00
CA LEU A 42 6.21 -0.82 9.00
C LEU A 42 5.11 -0.03 8.30
N ARG A 43 3.97 -0.65 7.95
CA ARG A 43 2.81 0.08 7.41
C ARG A 43 2.25 1.09 8.41
N GLN A 44 2.26 0.78 9.71
CA GLN A 44 1.87 1.72 10.77
C GLN A 44 2.86 2.89 10.89
N VAL A 45 4.17 2.66 10.70
CA VAL A 45 5.17 3.73 10.64
C VAL A 45 4.87 4.68 9.49
N ILE A 46 4.51 4.17 8.32
CA ILE A 46 4.13 5.02 7.17
C ILE A 46 2.89 5.86 7.50
N ALA A 47 1.88 5.25 8.14
CA ALA A 47 0.64 5.93 8.48
C ALA A 47 0.82 7.01 9.56
N THR A 48 1.70 6.78 10.53
CA THR A 48 1.87 7.65 11.71
C THR A 48 3.11 8.53 11.68
N LYS A 49 4.08 8.22 10.82
CA LYS A 49 5.43 8.84 10.75
C LYS A 49 6.11 8.88 12.12
N SER A 50 5.88 7.84 12.92
CA SER A 50 6.32 7.77 14.30
C SER A 50 7.69 7.09 14.40
N GLN A 51 8.70 7.86 14.84
CA GLN A 51 10.04 7.35 15.13
C GLN A 51 10.06 6.14 16.09
N PRO A 52 9.34 6.13 17.22
CA PRO A 52 9.36 4.95 18.11
C PRO A 52 8.75 3.70 17.46
N ALA A 53 7.79 3.85 16.55
CA ALA A 53 7.26 2.71 15.78
C ALA A 53 8.31 2.16 14.80
N PHE A 54 9.14 3.05 14.22
CA PHE A 54 10.22 2.66 13.32
C PHE A 54 11.33 1.90 14.06
N GLU A 55 11.75 2.39 15.23
CA GLU A 55 12.73 1.68 16.06
C GLU A 55 12.22 0.30 16.48
N PHE A 56 10.94 0.19 16.83
CA PHE A 56 10.32 -1.08 17.15
C PHE A 56 10.36 -2.06 15.96
N ALA A 57 9.93 -1.60 14.78
CA ALA A 57 9.96 -2.41 13.57
C ALA A 57 11.40 -2.84 13.20
N SER A 58 12.37 -1.94 13.35
CA SER A 58 13.79 -2.24 13.11
C SER A 58 14.34 -3.29 14.08
N ARG A 59 13.99 -3.21 15.38
CA ARG A 59 14.36 -4.23 16.36
C ARG A 59 13.71 -5.57 16.07
N ALA A 60 12.41 -5.58 15.74
CA ALA A 60 11.69 -6.80 15.40
C ALA A 60 12.24 -7.45 14.12
N PHE A 61 12.60 -6.65 13.11
CA PHE A 61 13.29 -7.15 11.92
C PHE A 61 14.63 -7.81 12.27
N ASN A 62 15.41 -7.22 13.20
CA ASN A 62 16.68 -7.80 13.64
C ASN A 62 16.55 -9.10 14.44
N THR A 63 15.38 -9.37 15.03
CA THR A 63 15.09 -10.65 15.69
C THR A 63 14.70 -11.77 14.74
N LEU A 64 14.42 -11.45 13.46
CA LEU A 64 14.12 -12.46 12.45
C LEU A 64 15.34 -13.33 12.13
N ASP A 65 15.06 -14.55 11.67
CA ASP A 65 16.10 -15.49 11.26
C ASP A 65 17.04 -14.85 10.22
N PRO A 66 18.37 -15.00 10.36
CA PRO A 66 19.32 -14.43 9.41
C PRO A 66 19.14 -14.92 7.96
N SER A 67 18.52 -16.09 7.74
CA SER A 67 18.19 -16.58 6.40
C SER A 67 17.02 -15.81 5.81
N VAL A 68 15.98 -15.55 6.61
CA VAL A 68 14.82 -14.74 6.22
C VAL A 68 15.25 -13.30 5.94
N ARG A 69 16.12 -12.71 6.76
CA ARG A 69 16.63 -11.35 6.53
C ARG A 69 17.41 -11.22 5.21
N ARG A 70 18.22 -12.22 4.86
CA ARG A 70 18.96 -12.24 3.59
C ARG A 70 17.99 -12.33 2.41
N GLN A 71 17.03 -13.24 2.47
CA GLN A 71 16.01 -13.37 1.44
C GLN A 71 15.20 -12.07 1.27
N VAL A 72 14.77 -11.45 2.38
CA VAL A 72 14.06 -10.17 2.34
C VAL A 72 14.94 -9.06 1.77
N ALA A 73 16.23 -9.02 2.10
CA ALA A 73 17.15 -8.02 1.55
C ALA A 73 17.31 -8.19 0.03
N GLU A 74 17.50 -9.42 -0.46
CA GLU A 74 17.59 -9.70 -1.89
C GLU A 74 16.30 -9.34 -2.64
N SER A 75 15.14 -9.73 -2.10
CA SER A 75 13.83 -9.40 -2.69
C SER A 75 13.50 -7.92 -2.61
N ALA A 76 13.90 -7.22 -1.54
CA ALA A 76 13.70 -5.78 -1.40
C ALA A 76 14.59 -4.97 -2.34
N ASP A 77 15.82 -5.42 -2.59
CA ASP A 77 16.73 -4.82 -3.56
C ASP A 77 16.16 -4.94 -4.99
N GLU A 78 15.70 -6.14 -5.37
CA GLU A 78 15.03 -6.37 -6.65
C GLU A 78 13.77 -5.49 -6.79
N ALA A 79 12.91 -5.46 -5.77
CA ALA A 79 11.70 -4.63 -5.77
C ALA A 79 12.01 -3.13 -5.82
N ALA A 80 13.08 -2.67 -5.17
CA ALA A 80 13.54 -1.28 -5.24
C ALA A 80 14.04 -0.92 -6.64
N HIS A 81 14.80 -1.82 -7.29
CA HIS A 81 15.22 -1.66 -8.68
C HIS A 81 14.02 -1.53 -9.62
N HIS A 82 13.02 -2.38 -9.46
CA HIS A 82 11.76 -2.29 -10.21
C HIS A 82 10.98 -1.00 -9.92
N ALA A 83 10.93 -0.54 -8.67
CA ALA A 83 10.22 0.70 -8.30
C ALA A 83 10.90 1.95 -8.88
N VAL A 84 12.25 1.98 -8.93
CA VAL A 84 13.03 3.05 -9.57
C VAL A 84 12.82 3.02 -11.09
N GLU A 85 12.86 1.84 -11.70
CA GLU A 85 12.60 1.68 -13.13
C GLU A 85 11.16 2.11 -13.49
N LEU A 86 10.18 1.74 -12.67
CA LEU A 86 8.79 2.15 -12.85
C LEU A 86 8.65 3.67 -12.70
N ARG A 87 9.29 4.30 -11.72
CA ARG A 87 9.32 5.77 -11.60
C ARG A 87 9.96 6.42 -12.83
N GLY A 88 11.04 5.85 -13.37
CA GLY A 88 11.65 6.31 -14.62
C GLY A 88 10.70 6.24 -15.82
N ARG A 89 9.89 5.18 -15.89
CA ARG A 89 8.88 4.99 -16.96
C ARG A 89 7.62 5.85 -16.75
N VAL A 90 7.14 6.01 -15.52
CA VAL A 90 5.92 6.76 -15.18
C VAL A 90 6.18 8.28 -15.13
N GLY A 91 7.42 8.71 -14.85
CA GLY A 91 7.87 10.10 -14.98
C GLY A 91 7.77 10.63 -16.43
N GLY A 92 7.88 9.74 -17.42
CA GLY A 92 7.56 10.05 -18.82
C GLY A 92 6.06 10.11 -19.13
N PHE A 93 5.21 9.47 -18.32
CA PHE A 93 3.76 9.37 -18.56
C PHE A 93 2.96 10.53 -17.93
N LEU A 94 3.46 11.15 -16.84
CA LEU A 94 2.86 12.34 -16.23
C LEU A 94 3.22 13.66 -16.95
N SER A 95 4.07 13.61 -17.98
CA SER A 95 4.38 14.75 -18.85
C SER A 95 3.37 14.94 -20.00
N THR A 96 2.14 14.45 -19.86
CA THR A 96 1.07 14.77 -20.81
C THR A 96 0.33 16.02 -20.35
N ALA A 97 0.42 17.05 -21.20
CA ALA A 97 -0.05 18.41 -21.02
C ALA A 97 -1.42 18.57 -20.32
N ALA A 98 -1.52 19.63 -19.51
CA ALA A 98 -2.75 20.12 -18.91
C ALA A 98 -3.87 20.23 -19.96
N LYS A 99 -4.86 19.33 -19.89
CA LYS A 99 -6.03 19.36 -20.75
C LYS A 99 -6.99 20.43 -20.23
N LYS A 100 -7.18 21.46 -21.07
CA LYS A 100 -8.14 22.58 -20.99
C LYS A 100 -9.45 22.25 -20.24
N PRO A 101 -10.02 23.20 -19.48
CA PRO A 101 -11.30 23.03 -18.80
C PRO A 101 -12.44 22.80 -19.81
N VAL A 102 -13.19 21.73 -19.64
CA VAL A 102 -14.42 21.44 -20.37
C VAL A 102 -15.61 22.16 -19.70
N PRO A 103 -16.48 22.85 -20.46
CA PRO A 103 -17.66 23.51 -19.91
C PRO A 103 -18.71 22.49 -19.45
N GLN A 104 -19.33 22.82 -18.31
CA GLN A 104 -20.37 22.05 -17.62
C GLN A 104 -21.59 21.81 -18.53
N GLY A 105 -21.89 20.54 -18.81
CA GLY A 105 -23.21 20.05 -19.20
C GLY A 105 -23.88 19.35 -18.01
N PRO A 106 -25.22 19.33 -17.92
CA PRO A 106 -25.93 18.87 -16.73
C PRO A 106 -25.78 17.35 -16.57
N VAL A 107 -25.18 16.95 -15.44
CA VAL A 107 -25.09 15.56 -14.99
C VAL A 107 -26.44 15.08 -14.46
N VAL A 108 -27.23 14.43 -15.32
CA VAL A 108 -28.31 13.54 -14.87
C VAL A 108 -27.91 12.12 -15.27
N GLY A 109 -27.36 11.41 -14.30
CA GLY A 109 -26.90 10.03 -14.45
C GLY A 109 -26.74 9.38 -13.09
N GLN A 110 -27.79 9.45 -12.26
CA GLN A 110 -27.90 8.78 -10.98
C GLN A 110 -27.80 7.27 -11.21
N GLN A 111 -26.59 6.72 -11.10
CA GLN A 111 -26.38 5.28 -11.08
C GLN A 111 -27.07 4.72 -9.82
N PRO A 112 -27.99 3.75 -9.94
CA PRO A 112 -28.61 3.15 -8.78
C PRO A 112 -27.57 2.25 -8.09
N ASN A 113 -27.08 2.70 -6.93
CA ASN A 113 -26.29 1.87 -6.03
C ASN A 113 -26.98 0.51 -5.84
N PHE A 114 -26.22 -0.58 -5.95
CA PHE A 114 -26.70 -1.96 -5.80
C PHE A 114 -27.57 -2.16 -4.53
N ILE A 115 -27.26 -1.43 -3.45
CA ILE A 115 -28.04 -1.39 -2.21
C ILE A 115 -29.52 -1.01 -2.46
N THR A 116 -29.78 -0.05 -3.35
CA THR A 116 -31.14 0.39 -3.73
C THR A 116 -31.88 -0.68 -4.52
N ALA A 117 -31.19 -1.42 -5.41
CA ALA A 117 -31.78 -2.50 -6.20
C ALA A 117 -32.21 -3.70 -5.32
N LEU A 118 -31.41 -4.04 -4.30
CA LEU A 118 -31.74 -5.08 -3.34
C LEU A 118 -32.97 -4.72 -2.48
N ASN A 119 -33.11 -3.46 -2.07
CA ASN A 119 -34.23 -3.01 -1.24
C ASN A 119 -35.59 -3.06 -1.98
N LEU A 120 -35.58 -2.84 -3.29
CA LEU A 120 -36.79 -2.91 -4.13
C LEU A 120 -37.29 -4.34 -4.34
N ARG A 121 -36.39 -5.34 -4.36
CA ARG A 121 -36.74 -6.75 -4.56
C ARG A 121 -37.46 -7.35 -3.35
N SER A 122 -37.09 -6.94 -2.12
CA SER A 122 -37.73 -7.43 -0.89
C SER A 122 -39.19 -6.98 -0.74
N ARG A 123 -39.61 -5.89 -1.39
CA ARG A 123 -41.00 -5.38 -1.31
C ARG A 123 -41.94 -5.98 -2.36
N ARG A 124 -41.46 -6.75 -3.35
CA ARG A 124 -42.28 -7.39 -4.39
C ARG A 124 -42.44 -8.90 -4.14
N ARG A 125 -42.95 -9.29 -2.97
CA ARG A 125 -43.64 -10.57 -2.84
C ARG A 125 -45.15 -10.30 -2.94
N PRO A 126 -45.83 -10.67 -4.05
CA PRO A 126 -47.28 -10.63 -4.09
C PRO A 126 -47.82 -11.69 -3.14
N ASN A 127 -48.48 -11.24 -2.07
CA ASN A 127 -49.40 -12.07 -1.33
C ASN A 127 -50.72 -12.04 -2.10
N SER A 128 -50.98 -13.05 -2.93
CA SER A 128 -52.34 -13.49 -3.23
C SER A 128 -52.38 -14.95 -2.85
N PRO A 129 -53.37 -15.36 -2.05
CA PRO A 129 -54.53 -15.95 -2.70
C PRO A 129 -55.89 -15.64 -2.05
N SER A 130 -56.90 -15.80 -2.91
CA SER A 130 -58.31 -16.12 -2.66
C SER A 130 -59.24 -15.04 -2.12
#